data_AF-A0A8T4T1F7-F1
#
_entry.id   AF-A0A8T4T1F7-F1
#
_cell.length_a   1.000
_cell.length_b   1.000
_cell.length_c   1.000
_cell.angle_alpha   90.00
_cell.angle_beta   90.00
_cell.angle_gamma   90.00
#
_symmetry.space_group_name_H-M   'P 1'
#
loop_
_entity.id
_entity.type
_entity.pdbx_description
1 polymer ?
#
loop_
_entity_poly.entity_id
_entity_poly.type
_entity_poly.pdbx_seq_one_letter_code
_entity_poly.pdbx_strand_id
1 'polypeptide(L)'
;MKGYQKGQSAGPIMVLILLIALFIIIYLLLIPPADRENLLNRTGQSNTNNDDTTQNSVGTLLLESPGMVSSDKEDSTVRSIDPINLFVKYEPSIKTLSNSLNIERSSFGKQDQNIFFDLVNVEDIRRAVLTFSVRENRGELIINLNGNNRAAV
;
A
#
# COMPACT_ATOMS: atom_id res chain seq x y z
N MET A 1 -0.80 -24.63 -25.15
CA MET A 1 -0.14 -23.41 -24.64
C MET A 1 -1.24 -22.44 -24.24
N LYS A 2 -1.42 -22.17 -22.93
CA LYS A 2 -2.53 -21.36 -22.40
C LYS A 2 -1.98 -19.97 -22.11
N GLY A 3 -2.44 -18.96 -22.85
CA GLY A 3 -2.03 -17.57 -22.67
C GLY A 3 -2.56 -17.00 -21.35
N TYR A 4 -1.69 -16.35 -20.58
CA TYR A 4 -2.05 -15.67 -19.35
C TYR A 4 -2.86 -14.40 -19.69
N GLN A 5 -4.12 -14.34 -19.26
CA GLN A 5 -4.89 -13.10 -19.20
C GLN A 5 -4.29 -12.22 -18.10
N LYS A 6 -3.44 -11.25 -18.48
CA LYS A 6 -3.13 -10.10 -17.64
C LYS A 6 -4.21 -9.05 -17.85
N GLY A 7 -5.32 -9.22 -17.14
CA GLY A 7 -6.45 -8.28 -17.11
C GLY A 7 -6.87 -8.00 -15.68
N GLN A 8 -5.92 -7.74 -14.79
CA GLN A 8 -6.21 -7.38 -13.40
C GLN A 8 -5.94 -5.88 -13.20
N SER A 9 -6.98 -5.22 -12.69
CA SER A 9 -7.08 -3.86 -12.12
C SER A 9 -7.15 -2.63 -13.05
N ALA A 10 -7.94 -2.67 -14.13
CA ALA A 10 -8.36 -1.44 -14.82
C ALA A 10 -9.39 -0.59 -14.03
N GLY A 11 -10.12 -1.19 -13.08
CA GLY A 11 -11.20 -0.52 -12.33
C GLY A 11 -10.73 0.66 -11.47
N PRO A 12 -9.75 0.49 -10.57
CA PRO A 12 -9.29 1.58 -9.70
C PRO A 12 -8.62 2.74 -10.45
N ILE A 13 -7.90 2.43 -11.54
CA ILE A 13 -7.21 3.44 -12.36
C ILE A 13 -8.22 4.31 -13.11
N MET A 14 -9.29 3.73 -13.62
CA MET A 14 -10.34 4.46 -14.34
C MET A 14 -11.06 5.47 -13.44
N VAL A 15 -11.33 5.10 -12.19
CA VAL A 15 -11.96 5.99 -11.20
C VAL A 15 -11.05 7.17 -10.87
N LEU A 16 -9.73 6.94 -10.71
CA LEU A 16 -8.77 7.99 -10.46
C LEU A 16 -8.68 8.99 -11.63
N ILE A 17 -8.63 8.50 -12.88
CA ILE A 17 -8.57 9.34 -14.08
C ILE A 17 -9.85 10.19 -14.21
N LEU A 18 -11.02 9.60 -13.98
CA LEU A 18 -12.31 10.31 -14.00
C LEU A 18 -12.32 11.47 -12.98
N LEU A 19 -11.82 11.21 -11.77
CA LEU A 19 -11.79 12.19 -10.69
C LEU A 19 -10.82 13.33 -11.00
N ILE A 20 -9.63 13.03 -11.55
CA ILE A 20 -8.67 14.06 -11.99
C ILE A 20 -9.28 14.93 -13.10
N ALA A 21 -9.93 14.32 -14.10
CA ALA A 21 -10.58 15.06 -15.18
C ALA A 21 -11.67 16.00 -14.66
N LEU A 22 -12.47 15.56 -13.69
CA LEU A 22 -13.49 16.39 -13.04
C LEU A 22 -12.86 17.61 -12.35
N PHE A 23 -11.77 17.42 -11.60
CA PHE A 23 -11.08 18.52 -10.92
C PHE A 23 -10.47 19.52 -11.90
N ILE A 24 -9.93 19.08 -13.04
CA ILE A 24 -9.40 19.97 -14.08
C ILE A 24 -10.50 20.85 -14.67
N ILE A 25 -11.70 20.30 -14.92
CA ILE A 25 -12.84 21.07 -15.45
C ILE A 25 -13.28 22.13 -14.44
N ILE A 26 -13.40 21.75 -13.16
CA ILE A 26 -13.76 22.69 -12.08
C ILE A 26 -12.71 23.79 -11.96
N TYR A 27 -11.43 23.43 -11.97
CA TYR A 27 -10.31 24.38 -11.93
C TYR A 27 -10.35 25.39 -13.08
N LEU A 28 -10.64 24.93 -14.31
CA LEU A 28 -10.74 25.80 -15.48
C LEU A 28 -11.92 26.78 -15.37
N LEU A 29 -13.02 26.35 -14.73
CA LEU A 29 -14.21 27.17 -14.52
C LEU A 29 -13.97 28.25 -13.44
N LEU A 30 -13.24 27.92 -12.37
CA LEU A 30 -12.94 28.85 -11.27
C LEU A 30 -11.86 29.89 -11.61
N ILE A 31 -11.02 29.63 -12.62
CA ILE A 31 -9.97 30.58 -13.03
C ILE A 31 -10.58 31.83 -13.71
N PRO A 32 -10.13 33.05 -13.33
CA PRO A 32 -10.49 34.28 -14.02
C PRO A 32 -10.13 34.24 -15.52
N PRO A 33 -10.92 34.89 -16.39
CA PRO A 33 -10.72 34.81 -17.85
C PRO A 33 -9.32 35.24 -18.31
N ALA A 34 -8.72 36.24 -17.65
CA ALA A 34 -7.37 36.73 -17.97
C ALA A 34 -6.27 35.67 -17.77
N ASP A 35 -6.39 34.84 -16.74
CA ASP A 35 -5.42 33.76 -16.46
C ASP A 35 -5.66 32.55 -17.36
N ARG A 36 -6.93 32.30 -17.76
CA ARG A 36 -7.29 31.26 -18.73
C ARG A 36 -6.68 31.52 -20.11
N GLU A 37 -6.72 32.76 -20.57
CA GLU A 37 -6.15 33.16 -21.86
C GLU A 37 -4.63 33.01 -21.90
N ASN A 38 -3.93 33.31 -20.80
CA ASN A 38 -2.49 33.10 -20.69
C ASN A 38 -2.09 31.61 -20.77
N LEU A 39 -2.92 30.71 -20.24
CA LEU A 39 -2.70 29.27 -20.35
C LEU A 39 -2.95 28.73 -21.77
N LEU A 40 -3.84 29.36 -22.54
CA LEU A 40 -4.19 28.95 -23.91
C LEU A 40 -3.28 29.58 -24.98
N ASN A 41 -2.81 30.82 -24.78
CA ASN A 41 -2.02 31.57 -25.77
C ASN A 41 -0.51 31.24 -25.78
N ARG A 42 0.01 30.47 -24.82
CA ARG A 42 1.45 30.16 -24.74
C ARG A 42 1.94 29.15 -25.80
N THR A 43 1.05 28.61 -26.62
CA THR A 43 1.38 27.60 -27.64
C THR A 43 1.70 28.19 -29.04
N GLY A 44 1.75 29.52 -29.18
CA GLY A 44 1.81 30.19 -30.49
C GLY A 44 3.04 31.05 -30.79
N GLN A 45 4.05 31.14 -29.92
CA GLN A 45 5.21 32.01 -30.16
C GLN A 45 6.27 31.30 -31.02
N SER A 46 5.96 31.18 -32.31
CA SER A 46 6.95 30.91 -33.35
C SER A 46 7.77 32.19 -33.56
N ASN A 47 9.05 32.16 -33.18
CA ASN A 47 10.00 33.24 -33.43
C ASN A 47 10.20 33.41 -34.95
N THR A 48 9.50 34.36 -35.53
CA THR A 48 9.79 34.85 -36.88
C THR A 48 10.85 35.94 -36.78
N ASN A 49 12.11 35.54 -36.98
CA ASN A 49 13.21 36.46 -37.19
C ASN A 49 13.02 37.14 -38.55
N ASN A 50 12.79 38.46 -38.56
CA ASN A 50 13.01 39.28 -39.74
C ASN A 50 14.05 40.36 -39.41
N ASP A 51 15.15 40.18 -40.12
CA ASP A 51 16.25 41.07 -40.47
C ASP A 51 15.88 42.56 -40.57
N ASP A 52 16.59 43.40 -39.83
CA ASP A 52 16.86 44.77 -40.26
C ASP A 52 18.30 45.15 -39.92
N THR A 53 19.05 45.34 -40.99
CA THR A 53 20.40 45.88 -41.12
C THR A 53 20.56 47.26 -40.49
N THR A 54 21.61 47.48 -39.68
CA THR A 54 22.66 48.51 -39.92
C THR A 54 23.60 48.72 -38.73
N GLN A 55 24.85 49.03 -39.10
CA GLN A 55 25.87 49.75 -38.33
C GLN A 55 26.64 49.01 -37.23
N ASN A 56 27.84 48.59 -37.66
CA ASN A 56 29.09 48.63 -36.90
C ASN A 56 29.16 49.77 -35.89
N SER A 57 28.89 49.43 -34.64
CA SER A 57 29.52 50.03 -33.47
C SER A 57 29.53 48.98 -32.39
N VAL A 58 30.52 48.07 -32.42
CA VAL A 58 30.83 47.23 -31.26
C VAL A 58 31.55 48.13 -30.25
N GLY A 59 30.80 49.08 -29.68
CA GLY A 59 31.16 49.74 -28.45
C GLY A 59 30.86 48.75 -27.34
N THR A 60 31.89 48.15 -26.76
CA THR A 60 31.73 47.34 -25.54
C THR A 60 31.27 48.29 -24.42
N LEU A 61 29.97 48.39 -24.22
CA LEU A 61 29.35 49.28 -23.22
C LEU A 61 29.43 48.71 -21.80
N LEU A 62 29.76 47.43 -21.64
CA LEU A 62 29.91 46.78 -20.34
C LEU A 62 31.11 45.85 -20.37
N LEU A 63 32.23 46.31 -19.77
CA LEU A 63 33.35 45.45 -19.41
C LEU A 63 33.23 45.16 -17.91
N GLU A 64 32.40 44.18 -17.56
CA GLU A 64 32.32 43.70 -16.18
C GLU A 64 33.10 42.38 -16.07
N SER A 65 34.08 42.34 -15.18
CA SER A 65 34.79 41.11 -14.87
C SER A 65 33.93 40.29 -13.91
N PRO A 66 33.58 39.03 -14.23
CA PRO A 66 32.81 38.21 -13.30
C PRO A 66 33.64 38.05 -12.02
N GLY A 67 33.02 38.41 -10.88
CA GLY A 67 33.62 38.20 -9.56
C GLY A 67 33.97 36.72 -9.35
N MET A 68 34.96 36.48 -8.49
CA MET A 68 35.44 35.13 -8.21
C MET A 68 34.36 34.30 -7.50
N VAL A 69 33.91 33.23 -8.16
CA VAL A 69 33.03 32.23 -7.56
C VAL A 69 33.90 31.23 -6.81
N SER A 70 33.93 31.32 -5.48
CA SER A 70 34.45 30.25 -4.64
C SER A 70 33.33 29.23 -4.39
N SER A 71 33.59 27.95 -4.64
CA SER A 71 32.70 26.89 -4.18
C SER A 71 32.79 26.82 -2.66
N ASP A 72 31.69 27.10 -1.97
CA ASP A 72 31.59 26.77 -0.54
C ASP A 72 31.79 25.26 -0.41
N LYS A 73 32.84 24.86 0.31
CA LYS A 73 33.20 23.46 0.57
C LYS A 73 32.28 22.82 1.61
N GLU A 74 30.98 23.12 1.59
CA GLU A 74 30.01 22.30 2.32
C GLU A 74 29.55 21.16 1.41
N ASP A 75 30.43 20.17 1.29
CA ASP A 75 30.34 19.01 0.41
C ASP A 75 29.28 17.97 0.84
N SER A 76 28.46 18.27 1.85
CA SER A 76 27.23 17.52 2.12
C SER A 76 26.38 18.24 3.16
N THR A 77 25.23 18.75 2.73
CA THR A 77 24.17 19.07 3.68
C THR A 77 23.65 17.75 4.27
N VAL A 78 24.09 17.41 5.47
CA VAL A 78 23.55 16.28 6.23
C VAL A 78 22.10 16.61 6.60
N ARG A 79 21.15 16.05 5.85
CA ARG A 79 19.74 16.11 6.22
C ARG A 79 19.44 14.97 7.18
N SER A 80 19.18 15.32 8.43
CA SER A 80 18.66 14.37 9.41
C SER A 80 17.30 13.86 8.92
N ILE A 81 17.18 12.55 8.72
CA ILE A 81 15.88 11.92 8.51
C ILE A 81 15.36 11.57 9.90
N ASP A 82 14.15 12.04 10.21
CA ASP A 82 13.53 11.72 11.49
C ASP A 82 13.31 10.20 11.61
N PRO A 83 13.61 9.59 12.77
CA PRO A 83 13.42 8.17 12.97
C PRO A 83 11.93 7.81 12.84
N ILE A 84 11.64 6.92 11.88
CA ILE A 84 10.31 6.34 11.73
C ILE A 84 10.16 5.14 12.67
N ASN A 85 9.13 5.18 13.51
CA ASN A 85 8.79 4.06 14.37
C ASN A 85 7.91 3.07 13.60
N LEU A 86 8.47 1.89 13.31
CA LEU A 86 7.74 0.78 12.68
C LEU A 86 7.09 -0.08 13.78
N PHE A 87 5.76 -0.02 13.86
CA PHE A 87 4.99 -0.86 14.76
C PHE A 87 4.34 -2.01 13.98
N VAL A 88 4.60 -3.24 14.42
CA VAL A 88 3.91 -4.42 13.89
C VAL A 88 2.74 -4.73 14.81
N LYS A 89 1.52 -4.68 14.27
CA LYS A 89 0.31 -5.06 14.98
C LYS A 89 0.01 -6.54 14.68
N TYR A 90 0.02 -7.37 15.72
CA TYR A 90 -0.41 -8.76 15.62
C TYR A 90 -1.87 -8.86 16.03
N GLU A 91 -2.75 -9.25 15.10
CA GLU A 91 -4.16 -9.46 15.37
C GLU A 91 -4.45 -10.97 15.40
N PRO A 92 -4.62 -11.58 16.58
CA PRO A 92 -4.94 -13.00 16.67
C PRO A 92 -6.38 -13.25 16.20
N SER A 93 -6.55 -14.19 15.28
CA SER A 93 -7.87 -14.67 14.88
C SER A 93 -8.36 -15.74 15.86
N ILE A 94 -9.55 -15.54 16.43
CA ILE A 94 -10.19 -16.49 17.35
C ILE A 94 -11.41 -17.09 16.64
N LYS A 95 -11.46 -18.42 16.59
CA LYS A 95 -12.58 -19.17 16.01
C LYS A 95 -13.12 -20.16 17.04
N THR A 96 -14.38 -20.00 17.41
CA THR A 96 -15.08 -20.95 18.28
C THR A 96 -15.42 -22.21 17.49
N LEU A 97 -14.91 -23.36 17.93
CA LEU A 97 -15.12 -24.65 17.27
C LEU A 97 -16.45 -25.30 17.64
N SER A 98 -16.86 -25.18 18.91
CA SER A 98 -18.18 -25.57 19.39
C SER A 98 -18.50 -24.84 20.70
N ASN A 99 -19.77 -24.55 20.95
CA ASN A 99 -20.24 -23.93 22.19
C ASN A 99 -20.37 -24.93 23.34
N SER A 100 -20.69 -26.18 23.03
CA SER A 100 -20.80 -27.27 23.99
C SER A 100 -20.54 -28.60 23.30
N LEU A 101 -19.87 -29.49 24.01
CA LEU A 101 -19.55 -30.84 23.53
C LEU A 101 -19.75 -31.80 24.68
N ASN A 102 -20.48 -32.88 24.39
CA ASN A 102 -20.60 -34.03 25.27
C ASN A 102 -19.89 -35.20 24.58
N ILE A 103 -18.98 -35.81 25.32
CA ILE A 103 -18.13 -36.91 24.88
C ILE A 103 -18.23 -37.97 25.96
N GLU A 104 -18.51 -39.21 25.58
CA GLU A 104 -18.72 -40.29 26.54
C GLU A 104 -18.06 -41.57 26.06
N ARG A 105 -17.45 -42.30 26.99
CA ARG A 105 -17.00 -43.67 26.76
C ARG A 105 -17.39 -44.52 27.96
N SER A 106 -18.27 -45.49 27.73
CA SER A 106 -18.72 -46.45 28.73
C SER A 106 -18.59 -47.88 28.22
N SER A 107 -18.88 -48.85 29.07
CA SER A 107 -18.93 -50.27 28.67
C SER A 107 -20.04 -50.58 27.66
N PHE A 108 -21.04 -49.70 27.54
CA PHE A 108 -22.22 -49.90 26.70
C PHE A 108 -22.19 -49.06 25.41
N GLY A 109 -21.26 -48.11 25.29
CA GLY A 109 -21.20 -47.25 24.11
C GLY A 109 -20.04 -46.27 24.12
N LYS A 110 -19.80 -45.68 22.96
CA LYS A 110 -18.79 -44.64 22.74
C LYS A 110 -19.41 -43.52 21.90
N GLN A 111 -19.28 -42.28 22.37
CA GLN A 111 -19.69 -41.08 21.68
C GLN A 111 -18.45 -40.18 21.48
N ASP A 112 -17.84 -40.30 20.29
CA ASP A 112 -16.76 -39.42 19.86
C ASP A 112 -17.33 -38.19 19.14
N GLN A 113 -16.59 -37.08 19.16
CA GLN A 113 -16.94 -35.86 18.43
C GLN A 113 -15.80 -35.45 17.50
N ASN A 114 -16.14 -35.23 16.23
CA ASN A 114 -15.21 -34.74 15.23
C ASN A 114 -15.57 -33.28 14.90
N ILE A 115 -14.58 -32.40 15.02
CA ILE A 115 -14.76 -30.97 14.70
C ILE A 115 -13.80 -30.60 13.59
N PHE A 116 -14.35 -29.99 12.55
CA PHE A 116 -13.60 -29.53 11.40
C PHE A 116 -13.54 -28.01 11.40
N PHE A 117 -12.39 -27.47 11.01
CA PHE A 117 -12.20 -26.04 10.84
C PHE A 117 -11.32 -25.78 9.63
N ASP A 118 -11.75 -24.83 8.81
CA ASP A 118 -10.95 -24.41 7.66
C ASP A 118 -9.92 -23.35 8.06
N LEU A 119 -8.76 -23.46 7.43
CA LEU A 119 -7.67 -22.49 7.49
C LEU A 119 -7.53 -21.87 6.11
N VAL A 120 -7.55 -20.54 6.02
CA VAL A 120 -7.44 -19.83 4.72
C VAL A 120 -6.05 -20.02 4.10
N ASN A 121 -5.00 -19.89 4.91
CA ASN A 121 -3.63 -20.13 4.50
C ASN A 121 -2.84 -20.74 5.66
N VAL A 122 -2.38 -21.97 5.50
CA VAL A 122 -1.66 -22.71 6.55
C VAL A 122 -0.25 -22.15 6.75
N GLU A 123 0.35 -21.58 5.70
CA GLU A 123 1.72 -21.05 5.71
C GLU A 123 1.86 -19.80 6.59
N ASP A 124 0.76 -19.07 6.80
CA ASP A 124 0.73 -17.85 7.61
C ASP A 124 0.62 -18.14 9.13
N ILE A 125 0.40 -19.40 9.50
CA ILE A 125 0.15 -19.78 10.89
C ILE A 125 1.47 -20.11 11.59
N ARG A 126 1.97 -19.14 12.37
CA ARG A 126 3.16 -19.36 13.21
C ARG A 126 2.89 -20.19 14.46
N ARG A 127 1.70 -20.05 15.05
CA ARG A 127 1.31 -20.74 16.29
C ARG A 127 -0.20 -20.92 16.32
N ALA A 128 -0.64 -22.14 16.60
CA ALA A 128 -2.04 -22.46 16.89
C ALA A 128 -2.16 -22.87 18.36
N VAL A 129 -3.21 -22.39 19.03
CA VAL A 129 -3.52 -22.74 20.42
C VAL A 129 -4.97 -23.22 20.46
N LEU A 130 -5.17 -24.43 20.96
CA LEU A 130 -6.50 -24.94 21.27
C LEU A 130 -6.80 -24.65 22.74
N THR A 131 -7.88 -23.92 22.98
CA THR A 131 -8.37 -23.64 24.33
C THR A 131 -9.74 -24.27 24.49
N PHE A 132 -9.93 -24.98 25.59
CA PHE A 132 -11.21 -25.55 25.98
C PHE A 132 -11.38 -25.42 27.49
N SER A 133 -12.63 -25.47 27.95
CA SER A 133 -12.96 -25.45 29.36
C SER A 133 -13.87 -26.63 29.65
N VAL A 134 -13.49 -27.44 30.64
CA VAL A 134 -14.22 -28.64 31.02
C VAL A 134 -15.04 -28.33 32.27
N ARG A 135 -16.36 -28.48 32.17
CA ARG A 135 -17.26 -28.26 33.32
C ARG A 135 -17.27 -29.46 34.26
N GLU A 136 -17.34 -30.67 33.71
CA GLU A 136 -17.34 -31.93 34.43
C GLU A 136 -16.45 -32.92 33.68
N ASN A 137 -15.58 -33.63 34.39
CA ASN A 137 -14.75 -34.69 33.81
C ASN A 137 -14.83 -35.97 34.64
N ARG A 138 -14.78 -37.10 33.95
CA ARG A 138 -14.56 -38.42 34.55
C ARG A 138 -13.67 -39.23 33.60
N GLY A 139 -12.44 -39.49 34.01
CA GLY A 139 -11.44 -40.17 33.19
C GLY A 139 -10.55 -39.20 32.41
N GLU A 140 -9.89 -39.71 31.37
CA GLU A 140 -8.91 -38.99 30.56
C GLU A 140 -9.52 -38.50 29.24
N LEU A 141 -9.21 -37.25 28.85
CA LEU A 141 -9.61 -36.67 27.57
C LEU A 141 -8.49 -36.86 26.54
N ILE A 142 -8.82 -37.53 25.43
CA ILE A 142 -7.87 -37.73 24.32
C ILE A 142 -8.28 -36.83 23.16
N ILE A 143 -7.38 -35.95 22.73
CA ILE A 143 -7.59 -35.05 21.60
C ILE A 143 -6.68 -35.47 20.45
N ASN A 144 -7.29 -35.74 19.30
CA ASN A 144 -6.57 -36.13 18.09
C ASN A 144 -6.61 -34.96 17.10
N LEU A 145 -5.45 -34.39 16.81
CA LEU A 145 -5.32 -33.29 15.85
C LEU A 145 -4.64 -33.82 14.59
N ASN A 146 -5.35 -33.78 13.46
CA ASN A 146 -4.84 -34.22 12.15
C ASN A 146 -4.22 -35.64 12.18
N GLY A 147 -4.86 -36.57 12.89
CA GLY A 147 -4.40 -37.95 13.02
C GLY A 147 -3.24 -38.17 14.00
N ASN A 148 -2.74 -37.12 14.65
CA ASN A 148 -1.75 -37.23 15.71
C ASN A 148 -2.43 -37.23 17.08
N ASN A 149 -2.16 -38.26 17.88
CA ASN A 149 -2.69 -38.38 19.24
C ASN A 149 -1.92 -37.46 20.19
N ARG A 150 -2.62 -36.56 20.89
CA ARG A 150 -2.07 -35.89 22.07
C ARG A 150 -3.07 -36.00 23.23
N ALA A 151 -2.67 -36.69 24.28
CA ALA A 151 -3.41 -36.68 25.53
C ALA A 151 -3.43 -35.24 26.08
N ALA A 152 -4.61 -34.76 26.46
CA ALA A 152 -4.76 -33.49 27.14
C ALA A 152 -5.13 -33.80 28.59
N VAL A 153 -4.22 -33.47 29.51
CA VAL A 153 -4.35 -33.68 30.97
C VAL A 153 -5.53 -32.91 31.52
#